data_AF-A0A533X4C1-F1
#
_entry.id   AF-A0A533X4C1-F1
#
_cell.length_a   1.000
_cell.length_b   1.000
_cell.length_c   1.000
_cell.angle_alpha   90.00
_cell.angle_beta   90.00
_cell.angle_gamma   90.00
#
_symmetry.space_group_name_H-M   'P 1'
#
loop_
_entity.id
_entity.type
_entity.pdbx_description
1 polymer ?
#
loop_
_entity_poly.entity_id
_entity_poly.type
_entity_poly.pdbx_seq_one_letter_code
_entity_poly.pdbx_strand_id
1 'polypeptide(L)'
;MTDSEIRLRGANAGVSGGPGGGLGQEMSLFKHSDFLKFWSADSISFFGSQFSALAIPWVAVTALGADPSQMGILGALSLLAFPLFGLFVGVWVDRNLRKRIMIVSNMGRALLLATIPAAAILGGLNMSLLYIVSFLVGTFQAFFDIAHQAYVPSLVERT
;
A
#
# COMPACT_ATOMS: atom_id res chain seq x y z
N MET A 1 6.34 70.43 1.37
CA MET A 1 6.01 69.39 0.37
C MET A 1 5.96 68.08 1.12
N THR A 2 4.76 67.52 1.26
CA THR A 2 4.33 66.71 2.40
C THR A 2 4.38 65.22 2.06
N ASP A 3 4.96 64.42 2.95
CA ASP A 3 5.23 62.98 2.86
C ASP A 3 3.95 62.10 2.75
N SER A 4 2.78 62.73 2.71
CA SER A 4 1.45 62.10 2.68
C SER A 4 0.94 61.78 1.27
N GLU A 5 1.47 62.40 0.21
CA GLU A 5 1.01 62.13 -1.17
C GLU A 5 1.63 60.86 -1.78
N ILE A 6 2.75 60.37 -1.25
CA ILE A 6 3.42 59.16 -1.77
C ILE A 6 2.71 57.88 -1.29
N ARG A 7 1.98 57.93 -0.17
CA ARG A 7 1.32 56.75 0.42
C ARG A 7 -0.08 56.43 -0.15
N LEU A 8 -0.69 57.32 -0.93
CA LEU A 8 -2.03 57.10 -1.51
C LEU A 8 -2.01 56.57 -2.96
N ARG A 9 -0.82 56.28 -3.51
CA ARG A 9 -0.66 55.57 -4.80
C ARG A 9 -0.69 54.04 -4.69
N GLY A 10 -1.29 53.52 -3.61
CA GLY A 10 -1.87 52.19 -3.63
C GLY A 10 -3.35 52.29 -4.01
N ALA A 11 -3.69 52.16 -5.30
CA ALA A 11 -5.02 51.71 -5.74
C ALA A 11 -5.09 51.64 -7.27
N ASN A 12 -5.21 50.43 -7.81
CA ASN A 12 -5.80 50.14 -9.12
C ASN A 12 -5.25 50.85 -10.36
N ALA A 13 -4.34 50.18 -11.08
CA ALA A 13 -4.27 50.33 -12.53
C ALA A 13 -3.75 49.05 -13.21
N GLY A 14 -4.69 48.24 -13.72
CA GLY A 14 -4.53 47.24 -14.82
C GLY A 14 -3.67 46.02 -14.50
N VAL A 15 -4.19 44.81 -14.29
CA VAL A 15 -5.05 44.00 -15.18
C VAL A 15 -4.54 43.98 -16.63
N SER A 16 -3.48 43.20 -16.86
CA SER A 16 -3.18 42.60 -18.18
C SER A 16 -2.19 41.44 -18.00
N GLY A 17 -2.70 40.20 -17.90
CA GLY A 17 -1.83 39.03 -17.76
C GLY A 17 -2.50 37.67 -17.61
N GLY A 18 -3.43 37.32 -18.52
CA GLY A 18 -3.69 35.94 -18.96
C GLY A 18 -4.51 34.98 -18.06
N PRO A 19 -5.55 34.29 -18.60
CA PRO A 19 -6.11 33.11 -17.95
C PRO A 19 -5.14 31.93 -18.15
N GLY A 20 -4.16 31.77 -17.26
CA GLY A 20 -3.13 30.74 -17.42
C GLY A 20 -2.51 30.18 -16.13
N GLY A 21 -3.06 30.50 -14.96
CA GLY A 21 -2.48 30.10 -13.67
C GLY A 21 -2.87 28.70 -13.17
N GLY A 22 -3.66 27.93 -13.91
CA GLY A 22 -4.25 26.66 -13.44
C GLY A 22 -3.53 25.38 -13.88
N LEU A 23 -2.49 25.46 -14.72
CA LEU A 23 -1.89 24.26 -15.34
C LEU A 23 -0.40 24.07 -15.01
N GLY A 24 0.23 25.03 -14.33
CA GLY A 24 1.66 25.02 -14.03
C GLY A 24 2.04 24.35 -12.71
N GLN A 25 1.10 24.23 -11.76
CA GLN A 25 1.34 23.61 -10.46
C GLN A 25 1.11 22.09 -10.48
N GLU A 26 0.26 21.59 -11.39
CA GLU A 26 0.03 20.15 -11.58
C GLU A 26 1.19 19.44 -12.30
N MET A 27 1.93 20.15 -13.16
CA MET A 27 3.07 19.54 -13.89
C MET A 27 4.38 19.49 -13.09
N SER A 28 4.37 19.87 -11.81
CA SER A 28 5.57 19.90 -10.95
C SER A 28 5.61 18.78 -9.90
N LEU A 29 4.75 17.76 -10.00
CA LEU A 29 4.86 16.54 -9.17
C LEU A 29 5.73 15.48 -9.85
N PHE A 30 5.65 15.36 -11.18
CA PHE A 30 6.44 14.42 -11.97
C PHE A 30 7.92 14.78 -12.11
N LYS A 31 8.33 15.99 -11.69
CA LYS A 31 9.73 16.45 -11.73
C LYS A 31 10.52 16.15 -10.45
N HIS A 32 9.83 15.79 -9.36
CA HIS A 32 10.50 15.36 -8.13
C HIS A 32 10.88 13.89 -8.26
N SER A 33 12.18 13.61 -8.33
CA SER A 33 12.70 12.23 -8.39
C SER A 33 12.22 11.35 -7.23
N ASP A 34 11.88 11.97 -6.10
CA ASP A 34 11.33 11.31 -4.92
C ASP A 34 9.89 10.85 -5.14
N PHE A 35 9.08 11.61 -5.89
CA PHE A 35 7.72 11.22 -6.24
C PHE A 35 7.71 10.05 -7.23
N LEU A 36 8.56 10.09 -8.26
CA LEU A 36 8.70 8.98 -9.21
C LEU A 36 9.27 7.72 -8.54
N LYS A 37 10.23 7.85 -7.62
CA LYS A 37 10.72 6.73 -6.80
C LYS A 37 9.62 6.15 -5.91
N PHE A 38 8.84 6.99 -5.24
CA PHE A 38 7.73 6.53 -4.41
C PHE A 38 6.67 5.83 -5.26
N TRP A 39 6.23 6.46 -6.35
CA TRP A 39 5.20 5.94 -7.24
C TRP A 39 5.60 4.63 -7.91
N SER A 40 6.85 4.50 -8.35
CA SER A 40 7.36 3.24 -8.92
C SER A 40 7.49 2.14 -7.86
N ALA A 41 8.01 2.45 -6.66
CA ALA A 41 8.08 1.49 -5.57
C ALA A 41 6.69 1.02 -5.12
N ASP A 42 5.73 1.93 -5.06
CA ASP A 42 4.34 1.63 -4.69
C ASP A 42 3.65 0.79 -5.77
N SER A 43 3.81 1.15 -7.05
CA SER A 43 3.28 0.37 -8.18
C SER A 43 3.85 -1.04 -8.23
N ILE A 44 5.17 -1.19 -8.04
CA ILE A 44 5.83 -2.49 -7.99
C ILE A 44 5.33 -3.29 -6.79
N SER A 45 5.17 -2.66 -5.63
CA SER A 45 4.68 -3.31 -4.41
C SER A 45 3.22 -3.76 -4.58
N PHE A 46 2.39 -2.94 -5.21
CA PHE A 46 1.00 -3.27 -5.51
C PHE A 46 0.91 -4.44 -6.48
N PHE A 47 1.63 -4.37 -7.61
CA PHE A 47 1.66 -5.45 -8.59
C PHE A 47 2.19 -6.75 -7.97
N GLY A 48 3.27 -6.67 -7.19
CA GLY A 48 3.81 -7.80 -6.46
C GLY A 48 2.79 -8.40 -5.49
N SER A 49 2.01 -7.58 -4.80
CA SER A 49 0.95 -8.03 -3.89
C SER A 49 -0.17 -8.76 -4.63
N GLN A 50 -0.61 -8.25 -5.78
CA GLN A 50 -1.63 -8.89 -6.61
C GLN A 50 -1.14 -10.21 -7.19
N PHE A 51 0.09 -10.23 -7.71
CA PHE A 51 0.70 -11.46 -8.22
C PHE A 51 0.80 -12.51 -7.12
N SER A 52 1.22 -12.10 -5.92
CA SER A 52 1.34 -12.96 -4.75
C SER A 52 0.00 -13.56 -4.31
N ALA A 53 -1.08 -12.79 -4.39
CA ALA A 53 -2.42 -13.26 -4.06
C ALA A 53 -2.88 -14.39 -4.99
N LEU A 54 -2.40 -14.41 -6.24
CA LEU A 54 -2.69 -15.46 -7.22
C LEU A 54 -1.68 -16.61 -7.18
N ALA A 55 -0.46 -16.36 -6.72
CA ALA A 55 0.61 -17.36 -6.67
C ALA A 55 0.27 -18.54 -5.75
N ILE A 56 -0.24 -18.28 -4.54
CA ILE A 56 -0.57 -19.35 -3.57
C ILE A 56 -1.66 -20.30 -4.13
N PRO A 57 -2.83 -19.80 -4.59
CA PRO A 57 -3.86 -20.65 -5.19
C PRO A 57 -3.37 -21.40 -6.43
N TRP A 58 -2.54 -20.74 -7.27
CA TRP A 58 -2.02 -21.34 -8.48
C TRP A 58 -1.08 -22.50 -8.19
N VAL A 59 -0.16 -22.36 -7.23
CA VAL A 59 0.74 -23.44 -6.80
C VAL A 59 -0.05 -24.59 -6.17
N ALA A 60 -1.06 -24.30 -5.35
CA ALA A 60 -1.91 -25.33 -4.75
C ALA A 60 -2.56 -26.22 -5.81
N VAL A 61 -3.12 -25.63 -6.87
CA VAL A 61 -3.77 -26.38 -7.95
C VAL A 61 -2.76 -27.08 -8.86
N THR A 62 -1.73 -26.36 -9.32
CA THR A 62 -0.84 -26.85 -10.38
C THR A 62 0.25 -27.79 -9.89
N ALA A 63 0.83 -27.52 -8.72
CA ALA A 63 1.93 -28.31 -8.19
C ALA A 63 1.46 -29.40 -7.21
N LEU A 64 0.36 -29.16 -6.48
CA LEU A 64 -0.14 -30.07 -5.45
C LEU A 64 -1.48 -30.73 -5.80
N GLY A 65 -2.12 -30.35 -6.91
CA GLY A 65 -3.39 -30.94 -7.33
C GLY A 65 -4.53 -30.69 -6.34
N ALA A 66 -4.55 -29.51 -5.71
CA ALA A 66 -5.47 -29.21 -4.63
C ALA A 66 -6.94 -29.38 -5.04
N ASP A 67 -7.70 -30.08 -4.21
CA ASP A 67 -9.14 -30.29 -4.42
C ASP A 67 -9.97 -29.07 -3.95
N PRO A 68 -11.26 -28.97 -4.35
CA PRO A 68 -12.10 -27.84 -3.99
C PRO A 68 -12.24 -27.58 -2.49
N SER A 69 -12.21 -28.62 -1.65
CA SER A 69 -12.31 -28.48 -0.19
C SER A 69 -11.04 -27.84 0.37
N GLN A 70 -9.88 -28.27 -0.13
CA GLN A 70 -8.59 -27.70 0.26
C GLN A 70 -8.45 -26.24 -0.16
N MET A 71 -8.94 -25.89 -1.36
CA MET A 71 -8.99 -24.50 -1.82
C MET A 71 -9.93 -23.64 -0.95
N GLY A 72 -11.06 -24.22 -0.52
CA GLY A 72 -11.97 -23.58 0.44
C GLY A 72 -11.29 -23.29 1.79
N ILE A 73 -10.56 -24.27 2.33
CA ILE A 73 -9.80 -24.12 3.58
C ILE A 73 -8.70 -23.06 3.43
N LEU A 74 -7.95 -23.10 2.32
CA LEU A 74 -6.88 -22.14 2.04
C LEU A 74 -7.42 -20.70 1.99
N GLY A 75 -8.54 -20.49 1.28
CA GLY A 75 -9.22 -19.19 1.25
C GLY A 75 -9.75 -18.77 2.62
N ALA A 76 -10.36 -19.68 3.36
CA ALA A 76 -10.87 -19.41 4.71
C ALA A 76 -9.74 -18.99 5.66
N LEU A 77 -8.60 -19.67 5.64
CA LEU A 77 -7.44 -19.32 6.47
C LEU A 77 -6.89 -17.92 6.15
N SER A 78 -6.83 -17.56 4.87
CA SER A 78 -6.44 -16.19 4.47
C SER A 78 -7.37 -15.14 5.05
N LEU A 79 -8.68 -15.39 5.02
CA LEU A 79 -9.70 -14.46 5.53
C LEU A 79 -9.75 -14.42 7.05
N LEU A 80 -9.52 -15.55 7.73
CA LEU A 80 -9.62 -15.72 9.18
C LEU A 80 -8.66 -14.82 9.95
N ALA A 81 -7.56 -14.42 9.32
CA ALA A 81 -6.61 -13.50 9.90
C ALA A 81 -7.21 -12.10 10.18
N PHE A 82 -8.12 -11.64 9.33
CA PHE A 82 -8.72 -10.31 9.47
C PHE A 82 -9.56 -10.15 10.76
N PRO A 83 -10.53 -11.02 11.09
CA PRO A 83 -11.28 -10.90 12.34
C PRO A 83 -10.44 -11.17 13.59
N LEU A 84 -9.42 -12.02 13.52
CA LEU A 84 -8.55 -12.30 14.66
C LEU A 84 -7.70 -11.09 15.06
N PHE A 85 -7.09 -10.43 14.07
CA PHE A 85 -6.11 -9.38 14.32
C PHE A 85 -6.68 -7.98 14.09
N GLY A 86 -7.65 -7.81 13.21
CA GLY A 86 -8.23 -6.49 12.90
C GLY A 86 -8.88 -5.80 14.11
N LEU A 87 -9.49 -6.60 15.00
CA LEU A 87 -10.07 -6.08 16.25
C LEU A 87 -9.00 -5.56 17.23
N PHE A 88 -7.83 -6.21 17.29
CA PHE A 88 -6.71 -5.79 18.15
C PHE A 88 -5.95 -4.59 17.58
N VAL A 89 -5.80 -4.54 16.26
CA VAL A 89 -4.96 -3.56 15.57
C VAL A 89 -5.61 -2.18 15.51
N GLY A 90 -6.94 -2.11 15.38
CA GLY A 90 -7.66 -0.83 15.34
C GLY A 90 -7.49 0.03 16.59
N VAL A 91 -7.21 -0.57 17.75
CA VAL A 91 -7.04 0.13 19.03
C VAL A 91 -5.60 0.59 19.27
N TRP A 92 -4.61 -0.10 18.68
CA TRP A 92 -3.19 0.05 19.04
C TRP A 92 -2.33 0.84 18.03
N VAL A 93 -2.83 1.13 16.83
CA VAL A 93 -1.99 1.76 15.80
C VAL A 93 -1.94 3.28 15.92
N ASP A 94 -0.82 3.75 16.45
CA ASP A 94 -0.46 5.16 16.54
C ASP A 94 -0.12 5.76 15.14
N ARG A 95 -0.33 7.07 14.94
CA ARG A 95 -0.22 7.75 13.62
C ARG A 95 1.14 7.55 12.94
N ASN A 96 2.22 7.54 13.72
CA ASN A 96 3.59 7.42 13.20
C ASN A 96 4.02 5.98 12.85
N LEU A 97 3.27 4.96 13.30
CA LEU A 97 3.57 3.56 13.02
C LEU A 97 3.04 3.08 11.67
N ARG A 98 2.11 3.82 11.05
CA ARG A 98 1.39 3.40 9.82
C ARG A 98 2.32 3.07 8.65
N LYS A 99 3.28 3.97 8.35
CA LYS A 99 4.29 3.73 7.31
C LYS A 99 5.17 2.51 7.62
N ARG A 100 5.58 2.34 8.89
CA ARG A 100 6.41 1.20 9.31
C ARG A 100 5.63 -0.11 9.18
N ILE A 101 4.35 -0.14 9.57
CA ILE A 101 3.50 -1.32 9.45
C ILE A 101 3.35 -1.74 7.99
N MET A 102 3.08 -0.80 7.08
CA MET A 102 2.96 -1.12 5.65
C MET A 102 4.25 -1.76 5.10
N ILE A 103 5.42 -1.20 5.44
CA ILE A 103 6.72 -1.71 4.98
C ILE A 103 6.99 -3.09 5.58
N VAL A 104 6.83 -3.26 6.90
CA VAL A 104 7.06 -4.54 7.58
C VAL A 104 6.12 -5.62 7.05
N SER A 105 4.84 -5.30 6.80
CA SER A 105 3.88 -6.23 6.22
C SER A 105 4.28 -6.67 4.81
N ASN A 106 4.71 -5.75 3.94
CA ASN A 106 5.16 -6.11 2.61
C ASN A 106 6.44 -6.95 2.63
N MET A 107 7.40 -6.61 3.49
CA MET A 107 8.62 -7.41 3.65
C MET A 107 8.31 -8.80 4.22
N GLY A 108 7.46 -8.89 5.24
CA GLY A 108 7.05 -10.15 5.85
C GLY A 108 6.34 -11.06 4.84
N ARG A 109 5.43 -10.51 4.03
CA ARG A 109 4.76 -11.24 2.96
C ARG A 109 5.72 -11.73 1.90
N ALA A 110 6.65 -10.88 1.44
CA ALA A 110 7.64 -11.26 0.45
C ALA A 110 8.51 -12.43 0.95
N LEU A 111 8.96 -12.38 2.21
CA LEU A 111 9.72 -13.46 2.84
C LEU A 111 8.90 -14.76 2.93
N LEU A 112 7.65 -14.68 3.38
CA LEU A 112 6.76 -15.84 3.45
C LEU A 112 6.53 -16.47 2.09
N LEU A 113 6.29 -15.67 1.06
CA LEU A 113 6.06 -16.18 -0.30
C LEU A 113 7.32 -16.79 -0.90
N ALA A 114 8.51 -16.27 -0.56
CA ALA A 114 9.78 -16.86 -0.96
C ALA A 114 10.00 -18.28 -0.38
N THR A 115 9.31 -18.63 0.71
CA THR A 115 9.36 -20.01 1.25
C THR A 115 8.74 -21.04 0.33
N ILE A 116 7.75 -20.67 -0.50
CA ILE A 116 7.06 -21.58 -1.41
C ILE A 116 8.01 -22.12 -2.50
N PRO A 117 8.68 -21.29 -3.32
CA PRO A 117 9.64 -21.78 -4.31
C PRO A 117 10.85 -22.44 -3.64
N ALA A 118 11.29 -21.97 -2.47
CA ALA A 118 12.36 -22.62 -1.73
C ALA A 118 11.97 -24.07 -1.34
N ALA A 119 10.76 -24.27 -0.80
CA ALA A 119 10.24 -25.59 -0.47
C ALA A 119 10.02 -26.45 -1.72
N ALA A 120 9.62 -25.85 -2.85
CA ALA A 120 9.48 -26.56 -4.12
C ALA A 120 10.83 -27.12 -4.62
N ILE A 121 11.90 -26.33 -4.55
CA ILE A 121 13.25 -26.76 -4.96
C ILE A 121 13.82 -27.82 -4.01
N LEU A 122 13.54 -27.69 -2.70
CA LEU A 122 13.99 -28.64 -1.67
C LEU A 122 13.14 -29.92 -1.59
N GLY A 123 12.07 -30.03 -2.39
CA GLY A 123 11.15 -31.17 -2.38
C GLY A 123 10.23 -31.25 -1.15
N GLY A 124 10.16 -30.20 -0.34
CA GLY A 124 9.34 -30.12 0.87
C GLY A 124 7.97 -29.48 0.67
N LEU A 125 7.59 -29.14 -0.57
CA LEU A 125 6.32 -28.47 -0.87
C LEU A 125 5.13 -29.38 -0.54
N ASN A 126 4.23 -28.90 0.31
CA ASN A 126 3.03 -29.62 0.73
C ASN A 126 1.90 -28.63 1.10
N MET A 127 0.67 -29.15 1.23
CA MET A 127 -0.50 -28.32 1.54
C MET A 127 -0.45 -27.68 2.94
N SER A 128 0.14 -28.35 3.93
CA SER A 128 0.28 -27.77 5.27
C SER A 128 1.13 -26.50 5.26
N LEU A 129 2.21 -26.48 4.47
CA LEU A 129 3.03 -25.29 4.27
C LEU A 129 2.23 -24.18 3.58
N LEU A 130 1.44 -24.49 2.54
CA LEU A 130 0.60 -23.49 1.88
C LEU A 130 -0.46 -22.93 2.84
N TYR A 131 -1.08 -23.73 3.69
CA TYR A 131 -2.03 -23.26 4.70
C TYR A 131 -1.39 -22.29 5.70
N ILE A 132 -0.22 -22.62 6.23
CA ILE A 132 0.51 -21.77 7.16
C ILE A 132 0.89 -20.45 6.47
N VAL A 133 1.46 -20.52 5.27
CA VAL A 133 1.86 -19.33 4.51
C VAL A 133 0.65 -18.47 4.17
N SER A 134 -0.46 -19.08 3.73
CA SER A 134 -1.70 -18.39 3.39
C SER A 134 -2.29 -17.63 4.59
N PHE A 135 -2.34 -18.28 5.76
CA PHE A 135 -2.79 -17.66 7.00
C PHE A 135 -1.91 -16.47 7.42
N LEU A 136 -0.59 -16.64 7.39
CA LEU A 136 0.34 -15.59 7.77
C LEU A 136 0.34 -14.42 6.78
N VAL A 137 0.25 -14.71 5.48
CA VAL A 137 0.10 -13.67 4.44
C VAL A 137 -1.20 -12.90 4.63
N GLY A 138 -2.32 -13.58 4.91
CA GLY A 138 -3.60 -12.96 5.26
C GLY A 138 -3.50 -12.07 6.50
N THR A 139 -2.70 -12.48 7.48
CA THR A 139 -2.41 -11.68 8.69
C THR A 139 -1.71 -10.38 8.34
N PHE A 140 -0.59 -10.44 7.62
CA PHE A 140 0.12 -9.24 7.19
C PHE A 140 -0.70 -8.33 6.27
N GLN A 141 -1.55 -8.92 5.41
CA GLN A 141 -2.50 -8.18 4.57
C GLN A 141 -3.50 -7.40 5.44
N ALA A 142 -4.07 -8.02 6.49
CA ALA A 142 -4.98 -7.33 7.39
C ALA A 142 -4.31 -6.12 8.08
N PHE A 143 -3.08 -6.29 8.56
CA PHE A 143 -2.29 -5.18 9.12
C PHE A 143 -2.07 -4.06 8.10
N PHE A 144 -1.75 -4.42 6.86
CA PHE A 144 -1.53 -3.48 5.77
C PHE A 144 -2.81 -2.69 5.45
N ASP A 145 -3.94 -3.37 5.30
CA ASP A 145 -5.23 -2.76 4.95
C ASP A 145 -5.69 -1.76 6.02
N ILE A 146 -5.51 -2.09 7.31
CA ILE A 146 -5.85 -1.20 8.42
C ILE A 146 -4.94 0.03 8.44
N ALA A 147 -3.63 -0.17 8.26
CA ALA A 147 -2.68 0.93 8.20
C ALA A 147 -2.94 1.85 6.99
N HIS A 148 -3.25 1.26 5.84
CA HIS A 148 -3.56 1.96 4.59
C HIS A 148 -4.85 2.79 4.71
N GLN A 149 -5.95 2.20 5.19
CA GLN A 149 -7.21 2.91 5.42
C GLN A 149 -7.07 4.08 6.40
N ALA A 150 -6.25 3.92 7.45
CA ALA A 150 -5.98 5.00 8.40
C ALA A 150 -5.07 6.10 7.81
N TYR A 151 -4.22 5.78 6.84
CA TYR A 151 -3.27 6.72 6.26
C TYR A 151 -3.92 7.66 5.23
N VAL A 152 -4.87 7.17 4.42
CA VAL A 152 -5.54 7.95 3.36
C VAL A 152 -6.19 9.26 3.86
N PRO A 153 -6.96 9.29 4.96
CA PRO A 153 -7.56 10.55 5.47
C PRO A 153 -6.53 11.56 5.96
N SER A 154 -5.38 11.10 6.46
CA SER A 154 -4.34 11.97 7.04
C SER A 154 -3.53 12.76 5.99
N LEU A 155 -3.63 12.38 4.71
CA LEU A 155 -3.08 13.15 3.60
C LEU A 155 -4.03 14.24 3.09
N VAL A 156 -5.34 14.02 3.20
CA VAL A 156 -6.36 14.95 2.73
C VAL A 156 -6.47 16.17 3.65
N GLU A 157 -6.16 16.05 4.94
CA GLU A 157 -6.12 17.20 5.87
C GLU A 157 -4.95 18.18 5.63
N ARG A 158 -4.06 17.92 4.66
CA ARG A 158 -2.88 18.76 4.38
C ARG A 158 -2.82 19.33 2.95
N THR A 159 -3.84 19.10 2.13
CA THR A 159 -4.00 19.78 0.83
C THR A 159 -5.20 20.71 0.91
#